data_AF-A0A376X3K1-F1
#
_entry.id   AF-A0A376X3K1-F1
#
_cell.length_a   1.000
_cell.length_b   1.000
_cell.length_c   1.000
_cell.angle_alpha   90.00
_cell.angle_beta   90.00
_cell.angle_gamma   90.00
#
_symmetry.space_group_name_H-M   'P 1'
#
loop_
_entity.id
_entity.type
_entity.pdbx_description
1 polymer ?
#
loop_
_entity_poly.entity_id
_entity_poly.type
_entity_poly.pdbx_seq_one_letter_code
_entity_poly.pdbx_strand_id
1 'polypeptide(L)'
;MLTDKEGVRVPTFGKTAFVEYDTERAVGADSNVLVREKTGTLDLVLGDTIWLRRWTIASRRSPCLTKRARPSVRATNGVNLRRELIAARLAQDEKVYRTGHVKKLTASDRWAGGKGDPIGVIEAGMEAVRTATGLRPNLMTMGPA
;
A
#
# COMPACT_ATOMS: atom_id res chain seq x y z
N MET A 1 7.17 6.52 -8.25
CA MET A 1 8.65 6.45 -8.15
C MET A 1 9.11 5.41 -9.15
N LEU A 2 9.79 5.80 -10.23
CA LEU A 2 10.62 4.88 -11.00
C LEU A 2 12.03 4.96 -10.41
N THR A 3 12.63 3.82 -10.14
CA THR A 3 13.98 3.70 -9.58
C THR A 3 14.76 2.72 -10.45
N ASP A 4 15.95 3.13 -10.88
CA ASP A 4 16.86 2.28 -11.65
C ASP A 4 17.63 1.30 -10.76
N LYS A 5 17.50 1.43 -9.43
CA LYS A 5 18.18 0.58 -8.43
C LYS A 5 17.24 -0.47 -7.87
N GLU A 6 17.74 -1.70 -7.77
CA GLU A 6 17.06 -2.85 -7.17
C GLU A 6 16.80 -2.68 -5.68
N GLY A 7 17.63 -1.89 -4.98
CA GLY A 7 17.43 -1.51 -3.59
C GLY A 7 17.19 -0.01 -3.45
N VAL A 8 16.10 0.37 -2.78
CA VAL A 8 15.79 1.77 -2.47
C VAL A 8 15.41 1.92 -1.01
N ARG A 9 16.01 2.92 -0.39
CA ARG A 9 15.64 3.38 0.95
C ARG A 9 14.54 4.42 0.84
N VAL A 10 13.33 4.04 1.22
CA VAL A 10 12.16 4.93 1.19
C VAL A 10 12.02 5.63 2.54
N PRO A 11 11.90 6.97 2.59
CA PRO A 11 11.62 7.67 3.83
C PRO A 11 10.23 7.27 4.33
N THR A 12 10.12 6.94 5.61
CA THR A 12 8.83 6.77 6.26
C THR A 12 8.17 8.14 6.44
N PHE A 13 6.87 8.18 6.67
CA PHE A 13 6.15 9.42 6.94
C PHE A 13 5.51 9.33 8.31
N GLY A 14 5.92 10.19 9.23
CA GLY A 14 5.32 10.34 10.56
C GLY A 14 4.28 11.45 10.57
N LYS A 15 3.70 11.71 11.75
CA LYS A 15 2.69 12.77 11.96
C LYS A 15 3.15 14.14 11.45
N THR A 16 4.43 14.47 11.66
CA THR A 16 5.01 15.76 11.25
C THR A 16 5.10 15.93 9.73
N ALA A 17 5.06 14.86 8.94
CA ALA A 17 5.00 14.98 7.48
C ALA A 17 3.68 15.54 6.95
N PHE A 18 2.63 15.55 7.79
CA PHE A 18 1.29 16.02 7.44
C PHE A 18 0.87 17.28 8.20
N VAL A 19 1.79 17.91 8.93
CA VAL A 19 1.56 19.19 9.60
C VAL A 19 1.81 20.32 8.61
N GLU A 20 1.02 21.39 8.71
CA GLU A 20 1.28 22.63 7.98
C GLU A 20 2.66 23.18 8.38
N TYR A 21 3.57 23.23 7.43
CA TYR A 21 4.87 23.86 7.63
C TYR A 21 4.70 25.34 7.38
N ASP A 22 5.16 26.14 8.33
CA ASP A 22 5.31 27.56 8.07
C ASP A 22 6.31 27.73 6.93
N THR A 23 5.84 28.21 5.79
CA THR A 23 6.67 28.40 4.59
C THR A 23 7.39 29.74 4.64
N GLU A 24 7.05 30.60 5.60
CA GLU A 24 7.76 31.84 5.87
C GLU A 24 9.12 31.57 6.50
N ARG A 25 10.17 32.02 5.81
CA ARG A 25 11.53 31.97 6.33
C ARG A 25 11.60 32.88 7.56
N ALA A 26 11.96 32.30 8.70
CA ALA A 26 12.25 33.07 9.91
C ALA A 26 13.27 34.18 9.59
N VAL A 27 12.96 35.40 10.02
CA VAL A 27 13.80 36.58 9.75
C VAL A 27 15.20 36.33 10.32
N GLY A 28 16.21 36.24 9.44
CA GLY A 28 17.61 35.98 9.81
C GLY A 28 18.08 34.53 9.70
N ALA A 29 17.29 33.58 9.18
CA ALA A 29 17.72 32.18 9.05
C ALA A 29 18.74 31.98 7.90
N ASP A 30 19.89 31.34 8.16
CA ASP A 30 21.00 31.18 7.20
C ASP A 30 20.74 30.24 6.00
N SER A 31 19.65 29.48 6.02
CA SER A 31 19.33 28.49 4.97
C SER A 31 17.98 28.78 4.31
N ASN A 32 17.94 28.63 2.97
CA ASN A 32 16.71 28.62 2.17
C ASN A 32 16.13 27.20 1.99
N VAL A 33 16.67 26.20 2.70
CA VAL A 33 16.25 24.80 2.58
C VAL A 33 15.30 24.45 3.71
N LEU A 34 14.12 23.93 3.38
CA LEU A 34 13.19 23.36 4.35
C LEU A 34 13.85 22.14 5.01
N VAL A 35 14.30 22.29 6.26
CA VAL A 35 14.90 21.21 7.03
C VAL A 35 13.79 20.24 7.42
N ARG A 36 13.68 19.14 6.67
CA ARG A 36 12.79 18.04 7.02
C ARG A 36 13.35 17.34 8.27
N GLU A 37 12.55 17.22 9.33
CA GLU A 37 12.94 16.44 10.50
C GLU A 37 13.34 15.01 10.11
N LYS A 38 14.33 14.44 10.83
CA LYS A 38 14.84 13.08 10.60
C LYS A 38 13.68 12.09 10.60
N THR A 39 13.28 11.66 9.41
CA THR A 39 12.31 10.59 9.26
C THR A 39 13.02 9.26 9.20
N GLY A 40 12.35 8.21 9.67
CA GLY A 40 12.85 6.85 9.52
C GLY A 40 12.96 6.47 8.05
N THR A 41 13.58 5.32 7.80
CA THR A 41 13.83 4.83 6.46
C THR A 41 13.51 3.35 6.40
N LEU A 42 12.73 2.96 5.40
CA LEU A 42 12.41 1.58 5.09
C LEU A 42 13.23 1.15 3.88
N ASP A 43 14.00 0.09 4.02
CA ASP A 43 14.76 -0.48 2.92
C ASP A 43 13.83 -1.41 2.12
N LEU A 44 13.60 -1.07 0.85
CA LEU A 44 12.85 -1.89 -0.10
C LEU A 44 13.84 -2.53 -1.07
N VAL A 45 13.74 -3.84 -1.25
CA VAL A 45 14.51 -4.59 -2.24
C VAL A 45 13.54 -5.20 -3.24
N LEU A 46 13.76 -4.93 -4.52
CA LEU A 46 13.04 -5.51 -5.64
C LEU A 46 13.62 -6.90 -5.90
N GLY A 47 12.77 -7.92 -5.82
CA GLY A 47 13.16 -9.30 -6.14
C GLY A 47 12.81 -9.64 -7.58
N ASP A 48 13.78 -10.13 -8.34
CA ASP A 48 13.56 -10.58 -9.71
C ASP A 48 12.68 -11.83 -9.75
N THR A 49 11.56 -11.73 -10.45
CA THR A 49 10.66 -12.87 -10.66
C THR A 49 10.52 -13.14 -12.14
N ILE A 50 11.22 -14.16 -12.63
CA ILE A 50 11.15 -14.57 -14.05
C ILE A 50 10.02 -15.57 -14.24
N TRP A 51 9.06 -15.24 -15.09
CA TRP A 51 8.00 -16.15 -15.51
C TRP A 51 8.34 -16.76 -16.86
N LEU A 52 8.66 -18.06 -16.86
CA LEU A 52 8.98 -18.81 -18.08
C LEU A 52 7.72 -19.01 -18.93
N ARG A 53 7.72 -18.39 -20.11
CA ARG A 53 6.65 -18.52 -21.11
C ARG A 53 6.87 -19.77 -21.96
N ARG A 54 6.14 -20.85 -21.69
CA ARG A 54 6.15 -22.02 -22.60
C ARG A 54 5.44 -21.66 -23.91
N TRP A 55 6.20 -21.63 -25.00
CA TRP A 55 5.67 -21.42 -26.34
C TRP A 55 5.67 -22.73 -27.12
N THR A 56 4.49 -23.24 -27.48
CA THR A 56 4.37 -24.45 -28.30
C THR A 56 4.53 -24.15 -29.78
N ILE A 57 5.20 -25.05 -30.52
CA ILE A 57 5.48 -24.88 -31.96
C ILE A 57 4.19 -24.68 -32.78
N ALA A 58 3.08 -25.30 -32.36
CA ALA A 58 1.76 -25.14 -32.97
C ALA A 58 1.19 -23.71 -32.87
N SER A 59 1.45 -22.98 -31.77
CA SER A 59 1.01 -21.58 -31.66
C SER A 59 1.87 -20.64 -32.52
N ARG A 60 3.13 -21.01 -32.82
CA ARG A 60 4.03 -20.26 -33.72
C ARG A 60 3.56 -20.25 -35.17
N ARG A 61 2.98 -21.36 -35.62
CA ARG A 61 2.51 -21.54 -37.01
C ARG A 61 1.13 -20.93 -37.25
N SER A 62 0.40 -20.58 -36.20
CA SER A 62 -0.92 -19.96 -36.35
C SER A 62 -0.79 -18.49 -36.76
N PRO A 63 -1.52 -18.02 -37.80
CA PRO A 63 -1.55 -16.60 -38.19
C PRO A 63 -2.37 -15.75 -37.21
N CYS A 64 -3.13 -16.36 -36.30
CA CYS A 64 -3.95 -15.61 -35.35
C CYS A 64 -3.11 -15.02 -34.20
N LEU A 65 -3.06 -13.68 -34.16
CA LEU A 65 -2.42 -12.88 -33.11
C LEU A 65 -2.94 -13.22 -31.70
N THR A 66 -4.19 -13.66 -31.58
CA THR A 66 -4.82 -14.04 -30.31
C THR A 66 -4.14 -15.24 -29.64
N LYS A 67 -3.67 -16.25 -30.40
CA LYS A 67 -2.89 -17.36 -29.83
C LYS A 67 -1.49 -16.94 -29.38
N ARG A 68 -0.99 -15.80 -29.89
CA ARG A 68 0.30 -15.23 -29.51
C ARG A 68 0.24 -14.37 -28.24
N ALA A 69 -0.87 -13.68 -28.01
CA ALA A 69 -1.06 -12.80 -26.85
C ALA A 69 -1.43 -13.55 -25.55
N ARG A 70 -2.16 -14.67 -25.65
CA ARG A 70 -2.66 -15.45 -24.49
C ARG A 70 -1.59 -15.79 -23.43
N PRO A 71 -0.37 -16.26 -23.79
CA PRO A 71 0.65 -16.58 -22.80
C PRO A 71 1.18 -15.34 -22.08
N SER A 72 1.29 -14.20 -22.77
CA SER A 72 1.70 -12.93 -22.15
C SER A 72 0.65 -12.42 -21.17
N VAL A 73 -0.64 -12.49 -21.52
CA VAL A 73 -1.75 -12.14 -20.60
C VAL A 73 -1.72 -13.01 -19.33
N ARG A 74 -1.46 -14.31 -19.47
CA ARG A 74 -1.32 -15.21 -18.30
C ARG A 74 -0.15 -14.81 -17.41
N ALA A 75 1.00 -14.47 -17.99
CA ALA A 75 2.16 -14.04 -17.22
C ALA A 75 1.87 -12.72 -16.45
N THR A 76 1.27 -11.73 -17.12
CA THR A 76 0.87 -10.46 -16.49
C THR A 76 -0.14 -10.69 -15.37
N ASN A 77 -1.14 -11.55 -15.57
CA ASN A 77 -2.12 -11.88 -14.53
C ASN A 77 -1.46 -12.56 -13.32
N GLY A 78 -0.47 -13.44 -13.54
CA GLY A 78 0.30 -14.06 -12.45
C GLY A 78 1.09 -13.04 -11.63
N VAL A 79 1.73 -12.06 -12.30
CA VAL A 79 2.44 -10.96 -11.63
C VAL A 79 1.47 -10.08 -10.82
N ASN A 80 0.34 -9.70 -11.42
CA ASN A 80 -0.67 -8.90 -10.74
C ASN A 80 -1.26 -9.62 -9.52
N LEU A 81 -1.53 -10.91 -9.63
CA LEU A 81 -2.03 -11.72 -8.51
C LEU A 81 -1.01 -11.80 -7.37
N ARG A 82 0.27 -12.00 -7.69
CA ARG A 82 1.34 -12.01 -6.68
C ARG A 82 1.46 -10.63 -6.00
N ARG A 83 1.38 -9.55 -6.76
CA ARG A 83 1.38 -8.19 -6.22
C ARG A 83 0.22 -7.97 -5.25
N GLU A 84 -0.98 -8.40 -5.63
CA GLU A 84 -2.17 -8.28 -4.78
C GLU A 84 -2.01 -9.05 -3.47
N LEU A 85 -1.51 -10.28 -3.53
CA LEU A 85 -1.28 -11.11 -2.35
C LEU A 85 -0.25 -10.49 -1.39
N ILE A 86 0.83 -9.89 -1.93
CA ILE A 86 1.82 -9.18 -1.10
C ILE A 86 1.21 -7.94 -0.46
N ALA A 87 0.46 -7.14 -1.23
CA ALA A 87 -0.21 -5.94 -0.72
C ALA A 87 -1.24 -6.27 0.38
N ALA A 88 -2.07 -7.30 0.15
CA ALA A 88 -3.06 -7.76 1.13
C ALA A 88 -2.40 -8.26 2.42
N ARG A 89 -1.32 -9.05 2.32
CA ARG A 89 -0.57 -9.52 3.50
C ARG A 89 0.03 -8.38 4.30
N LEU A 90 0.60 -7.38 3.61
CA LEU A 90 1.18 -6.21 4.28
C LEU A 90 0.10 -5.36 4.96
N ALA A 91 -1.04 -5.14 4.29
CA ALA A 91 -2.14 -4.35 4.82
C ALA A 91 -2.90 -5.04 5.97
N GLN A 92 -2.88 -6.36 6.05
CA GLN A 92 -3.56 -7.14 7.11
C GLN A 92 -2.64 -7.53 8.27
N ASP A 93 -1.33 -7.30 8.19
CA ASP A 93 -0.41 -7.61 9.28
C ASP A 93 -0.54 -6.61 10.43
N GLU A 94 -1.07 -7.08 11.56
CA GLU A 94 -1.24 -6.28 12.79
C GLU A 94 0.09 -5.65 13.27
N LYS A 95 1.24 -6.27 12.97
CA LYS A 95 2.57 -5.80 13.41
C LYS A 95 3.06 -4.55 12.69
N VAL A 96 2.52 -4.26 11.50
CA VAL A 96 2.88 -3.06 10.71
C VAL A 96 2.25 -1.81 11.32
N TYR A 97 1.17 -1.96 12.07
CA TYR A 97 0.42 -0.86 12.65
C TYR A 97 0.84 -0.56 14.08
N ARG A 98 0.85 0.73 14.42
CA ARG A 98 1.06 1.18 15.80
C ARG A 98 -0.15 0.79 16.68
N THR A 99 0.11 0.57 17.96
CA THR A 99 -0.95 0.39 18.98
C THR A 99 -2.01 1.48 18.87
N GLY A 100 -3.29 1.09 18.84
CA GLY A 100 -4.43 1.99 18.65
C GLY A 100 -4.87 2.18 17.18
N HIS A 101 -4.09 1.71 16.20
CA HIS A 101 -4.48 1.66 14.78
C HIS A 101 -4.96 0.28 14.32
N VAL A 102 -5.16 -0.64 15.27
CA VAL A 102 -5.68 -1.99 15.03
C VAL A 102 -6.81 -2.25 16.01
N LYS A 103 -7.96 -2.71 15.51
CA LYS A 103 -9.08 -3.20 16.32
C LYS A 103 -9.43 -4.61 15.90
N LYS A 104 -9.23 -5.57 16.81
CA LYS A 104 -9.63 -6.96 16.61
C LYS A 104 -11.09 -7.14 17.03
N LEU A 105 -11.97 -7.40 16.06
CA LEU A 105 -13.39 -7.60 16.32
C LEU A 105 -13.63 -8.92 17.07
N THR A 106 -14.25 -8.81 18.24
CA THR A 106 -14.68 -9.98 19.02
C THR A 106 -15.93 -10.61 18.41
N ALA A 107 -16.38 -11.76 18.92
CA ALA A 107 -17.55 -12.45 18.37
C ALA A 107 -18.84 -11.60 18.39
N SER A 108 -19.01 -10.72 19.39
CA SER A 108 -20.14 -9.80 19.50
C SER A 108 -20.03 -8.59 18.57
N ASP A 109 -18.81 -8.15 18.25
CA ASP A 109 -18.57 -6.96 17.42
C ASP A 109 -18.55 -7.28 15.92
N ARG A 110 -18.52 -8.57 15.56
CA ARG A 110 -18.57 -9.01 14.16
C ARG A 110 -19.91 -8.62 13.54
N TRP A 111 -19.83 -8.20 12.28
CA TRP A 111 -21.00 -7.73 11.54
C TRP A 111 -21.87 -8.87 11.03
N ALA A 112 -21.37 -10.12 11.10
CA ALA A 112 -22.14 -11.30 10.78
C ALA A 112 -23.35 -11.44 11.72
N GLY A 113 -24.55 -11.64 11.15
CA GLY A 113 -25.78 -11.82 11.92
C GLY A 113 -26.35 -10.55 12.55
N GLY A 114 -25.88 -9.35 12.16
CA GLY A 114 -26.51 -8.08 12.53
C GLY A 114 -26.34 -7.64 13.98
N LYS A 115 -25.39 -8.24 14.73
CA LYS A 115 -25.19 -7.97 16.16
C LYS A 115 -24.11 -6.92 16.47
N GLY A 116 -23.29 -6.53 15.48
CA GLY A 116 -22.25 -5.51 15.63
C GLY A 116 -22.69 -4.12 15.18
N ASP A 117 -21.97 -3.10 15.63
CA ASP A 117 -22.10 -1.71 15.15
C ASP A 117 -20.99 -1.39 14.12
N PRO A 118 -21.25 -1.57 12.81
CA PRO A 118 -20.26 -1.28 11.78
C PRO A 118 -19.92 0.21 11.69
N ILE A 119 -20.91 1.08 11.94
CA ILE A 119 -20.74 2.52 11.78
C ILE A 119 -19.81 3.05 12.87
N GLY A 120 -20.07 2.72 14.13
CA GLY A 120 -19.21 3.14 15.24
C GLY A 120 -17.77 2.61 15.14
N VAL A 121 -17.59 1.41 14.58
CA VAL A 121 -16.24 0.87 14.32
C VAL A 121 -15.51 1.68 13.24
N ILE A 122 -16.19 2.03 12.15
CA ILE A 122 -15.60 2.81 11.05
C ILE A 122 -15.28 4.23 11.53
N GLU A 123 -16.19 4.89 12.25
CA GLU A 123 -15.97 6.24 12.78
C GLU A 123 -14.78 6.29 13.76
N ALA A 124 -14.68 5.32 14.67
CA ALA A 124 -13.52 5.22 15.56
C ALA A 124 -12.21 5.03 14.79
N GLY A 125 -12.23 4.26 13.69
CA GLY A 125 -11.09 4.10 12.80
C GLY A 125 -10.73 5.40 12.07
N MET A 126 -11.72 6.12 11.54
CA MET A 126 -11.51 7.41 10.88
C MET A 126 -10.89 8.45 11.82
N GLU A 127 -11.37 8.52 13.06
CA GLU A 127 -10.83 9.44 14.07
C GLU A 127 -9.41 9.07 14.53
N ALA A 128 -9.09 7.77 14.62
CA ALA A 128 -7.72 7.32 14.89
C ALA A 128 -6.75 7.76 13.79
N VAL A 129 -7.14 7.63 12.51
CA VAL A 129 -6.32 8.11 11.37
C VAL A 129 -6.19 9.62 11.41
N ARG A 130 -7.31 10.35 11.55
CA ARG A 130 -7.31 11.82 11.61
C ARG A 130 -6.44 12.37 12.73
N THR A 131 -6.43 11.74 13.90
CA THR A 131 -5.60 12.18 15.04
C THR A 131 -4.11 11.95 14.79
N ALA A 132 -3.76 10.93 14.01
CA ALA A 132 -2.38 10.57 13.71
C ALA A 132 -1.79 11.35 12.52
N THR A 133 -2.58 11.64 11.49
CA THR A 133 -2.10 12.29 10.25
C THR A 133 -2.67 13.69 10.04
N GLY A 134 -3.65 14.14 10.82
CA GLY A 134 -4.35 15.41 10.61
C GLY A 134 -5.34 15.40 9.44
N LEU A 135 -5.42 14.31 8.66
CA LEU A 135 -6.27 14.19 7.48
C LEU A 135 -7.31 13.08 7.67
N ARG A 136 -8.50 13.28 7.10
CA ARG A 136 -9.52 12.22 7.04
C ARG A 136 -9.15 11.19 5.97
N PRO A 137 -9.36 9.89 6.23
CA PRO A 137 -9.14 8.86 5.22
C PRO A 137 -10.15 9.01 4.08
N ASN A 138 -9.70 8.73 2.85
CA ASN A 138 -10.51 8.82 1.63
C ASN A 138 -10.76 7.46 0.95
N LEU A 139 -10.13 6.39 1.46
CA LEU A 139 -10.24 5.03 0.92
C LEU A 139 -10.60 4.07 2.05
N MET A 140 -11.58 3.21 1.79
CA MET A 140 -11.92 2.08 2.64
C MET A 140 -11.91 0.82 1.81
N THR A 141 -11.22 -0.21 2.28
CA THR A 141 -11.16 -1.53 1.63
C THR A 141 -11.94 -2.53 2.48
N MET A 142 -12.89 -3.23 1.87
CA MET A 142 -13.67 -4.29 2.50
C MET A 142 -13.36 -5.63 1.85
N GLY A 143 -13.28 -6.68 2.67
CA GLY A 143 -13.14 -8.04 2.17
C GLY A 143 -14.41 -8.53 1.46
N PRO A 144 -14.30 -9.55 0.59
CA PRO A 144 -15.46 -10.19 0.00
C PRO A 144 -16.34 -10.84 1.09
N ALA A 145 -17.65 -10.87 0.84
CA ALA A 145 -18.66 -11.55 1.67
C ALA A 145 -18.61 -13.07 1.48
#